data_AF-A0A350W3V5-F1
#
_entry.id   AF-A0A350W3V5-F1
#
_cell.length_a   1.000
_cell.length_b   1.000
_cell.length_c   1.000
_cell.angle_alpha   90.00
_cell.angle_beta   90.00
_cell.angle_gamma   90.00
#
_symmetry.space_group_name_H-M   'P 1'
#
loop_
_entity.id
_entity.type
_entity.pdbx_description
1 polymer ?
#
loop_
_entity_poly.entity_id
_entity_poly.type
_entity_poly.pdbx_seq_one_letter_code
_entity_poly.pdbx_strand_id
1 'polypeptide(L)'
;MFETGGEIMKKIILAIFMLSVLSVKTDAGFNFGITNAIKKQSQKLDEKIEKKVYEETMHNPVLSWLGAGNYVSDGLDPETGDANTTYYFRIKYTDSDNNAPKTGYPKLHIEKDGIAISTNPFTMVAVDSNTFSVGRVYEYAVVLPTASYTYYFSAFDTTSLPAIGTPATIEMTGPTSSFSKKWTVMSFMSYDNDLEGCALEDLKEMAQVGSTSNLNVVVQFDRHPKGETDNHKPNENYSNEAVLNIPNWTTAKRFYMRQGSLEEKADLGEVDMASSATLSGFIQWAVTNYPADKYVLIFGDHGAAWTGFGTDETTSDDAILSLEDIDSAMLEATQKTGINKFDLIGFDACLQADIQTLHIMKQYGKIYVASEEIEPGFGWQYDQILTYLKNNLNTTPQDLGRKIADSYKSSFDQATEEDRKNQGLGITLSVI
;
A
#
# COMPACT_ATOMS: atom_id res chain seq x y z
N MET A 1 14.86 29.11 51.52
CA MET A 1 14.63 27.86 52.27
C MET A 1 13.19 27.48 52.04
N PHE A 2 12.94 26.38 51.33
CA PHE A 2 11.59 25.98 50.93
C PHE A 2 10.74 25.69 52.17
N GLU A 3 9.70 26.49 52.39
CA GLU A 3 8.68 26.20 53.39
C GLU A 3 7.90 24.97 52.92
N THR A 4 7.95 23.88 53.70
CA THR A 4 7.14 22.69 53.47
C THR A 4 5.65 23.07 53.49
N GLY A 5 4.78 22.41 52.71
CA GLY A 5 3.35 22.74 52.63
C GLY A 5 2.63 22.84 53.99
N GLY A 6 3.13 22.18 55.04
CA GLY A 6 2.64 22.32 56.42
C GLY A 6 2.90 23.69 57.08
N GLU A 7 3.96 24.42 56.71
CA GLU A 7 4.25 25.78 57.22
C GLU A 7 3.32 26.82 56.60
N ILE A 8 2.99 26.66 55.31
CA ILE A 8 2.03 27.52 54.60
C ILE A 8 0.62 27.32 55.19
N MET A 9 0.22 26.06 55.43
CA MET A 9 -1.08 25.75 56.02
C MET A 9 -1.22 26.28 57.46
N LYS A 10 -0.14 26.28 58.26
CA LYS A 10 -0.10 26.95 59.58
C LYS A 10 -0.29 28.46 59.49
N LYS A 11 0.35 29.13 58.53
CA LYS A 11 0.21 30.58 58.32
C LYS A 11 -1.20 30.95 57.85
N ILE A 12 -1.84 30.11 57.04
CA ILE A 12 -3.23 30.29 56.60
C ILE A 12 -4.20 30.11 57.77
N ILE A 13 -4.04 29.07 58.59
CA ILE A 13 -4.86 28.87 59.80
C ILE A 13 -4.67 30.05 60.77
N LEU A 14 -3.44 30.56 60.93
CA LEU A 14 -3.15 31.72 61.78
C LEU A 14 -3.80 33.01 61.24
N ALA A 15 -3.84 33.20 59.91
CA ALA A 15 -4.49 34.34 59.28
C ALA A 15 -6.02 34.27 59.43
N ILE A 16 -6.64 33.11 59.22
CA ILE A 16 -8.08 32.88 59.44
C ILE A 16 -8.43 33.05 60.94
N PHE A 17 -7.56 32.61 61.84
CA PHE A 17 -7.72 32.80 63.29
C PHE A 17 -7.59 34.29 63.69
N MET A 18 -6.65 35.04 63.10
CA MET A 18 -6.57 36.49 63.34
C MET A 18 -7.78 37.24 62.79
N LEU A 19 -8.29 36.87 61.61
CA LEU A 19 -9.48 37.48 60.99
C LEU A 19 -10.76 37.22 61.81
N SER A 20 -10.93 36.02 62.36
CA SER A 20 -12.04 35.70 63.25
C SER A 20 -11.93 36.42 64.62
N VAL A 21 -10.72 36.57 65.17
CA VAL A 21 -10.50 37.37 66.39
C VAL A 21 -10.74 38.88 66.16
N LEU A 22 -10.44 39.39 64.96
CA LEU A 22 -10.75 40.77 64.57
C LEU A 22 -12.26 41.02 64.41
N SER A 23 -13.03 40.01 63.99
CA SER A 23 -14.49 40.11 63.86
C SER A 23 -15.25 40.05 65.19
N VAL A 24 -14.63 39.53 66.27
CA VAL A 24 -15.27 39.40 67.60
C VAL A 24 -15.09 40.66 68.47
N LYS A 25 -14.22 41.61 68.10
CA LYS A 25 -13.92 42.82 68.89
C LYS A 25 -14.67 44.10 68.51
N THR A 26 -15.67 44.05 67.62
CA THR A 26 -16.35 45.26 67.11
C THR A 26 -17.75 45.52 67.66
N ASP A 27 -18.10 45.02 68.85
CA ASP A 27 -19.39 45.31 69.52
C ASP A 27 -19.39 46.59 70.39
N ALA A 28 -18.31 47.38 70.38
CA ALA A 28 -18.27 48.68 71.04
C ALA A 28 -18.14 49.80 70.00
N GLY A 29 -19.25 50.51 69.78
CA GLY A 29 -19.48 51.59 68.80
C GLY A 29 -18.24 52.37 68.34
N PHE A 30 -17.73 52.02 67.15
CA PHE A 30 -16.81 52.87 66.40
C PHE A 30 -16.95 52.63 64.87
N ASN A 31 -17.37 53.69 64.17
CA ASN A 31 -17.16 53.99 62.74
C ASN A 31 -17.51 52.93 61.67
N PHE A 32 -18.79 52.90 61.27
CA PHE A 32 -19.37 52.05 60.20
C PHE A 32 -18.59 52.04 58.87
N GLY A 33 -17.89 53.14 58.53
CA GLY A 33 -17.09 53.26 57.30
C GLY A 33 -15.80 52.42 57.31
N ILE A 34 -15.19 52.22 58.48
CA ILE A 34 -13.93 51.47 58.61
C ILE A 34 -14.22 49.96 58.53
N THR A 35 -15.31 49.50 59.12
CA THR A 35 -15.72 48.09 59.11
C THR A 35 -16.04 47.60 57.69
N ASN A 36 -16.69 48.42 56.87
CA ASN A 36 -16.97 48.10 55.47
C ASN A 36 -15.70 48.08 54.59
N ALA A 37 -14.75 48.97 54.86
CA ALA A 37 -13.46 48.99 54.15
C ALA A 37 -12.62 47.74 54.47
N ILE A 38 -12.59 47.31 55.73
CA ILE A 38 -11.90 46.09 56.17
C ILE A 38 -12.53 44.85 55.55
N LYS A 39 -13.87 44.73 55.54
CA LYS A 39 -14.56 43.62 54.86
C LYS A 39 -14.24 43.53 53.38
N LYS A 40 -14.21 44.67 52.67
CA LYS A 40 -13.90 44.72 51.24
C LYS A 40 -12.43 44.38 50.93
N GLN A 41 -11.50 44.77 51.81
CA GLN A 41 -10.11 44.35 51.70
C GLN A 41 -9.91 42.87 52.03
N SER A 42 -10.62 42.34 53.03
CA SER A 42 -10.63 40.90 53.35
C SER A 42 -11.11 40.08 52.15
N GLN A 43 -12.27 40.41 51.57
CA GLN A 43 -12.79 39.70 50.39
C GLN A 43 -11.82 39.72 49.21
N LYS A 44 -11.19 40.88 48.93
CA LYS A 44 -10.16 40.98 47.88
C LYS A 44 -8.90 40.17 48.19
N LEU A 45 -8.57 40.00 49.48
CA LEU A 45 -7.44 39.20 49.91
C LEU A 45 -7.79 37.70 49.83
N ASP A 46 -9.01 37.32 50.21
CA ASP A 46 -9.53 35.96 50.09
C ASP A 46 -9.58 35.53 48.61
N GLU A 47 -10.12 36.36 47.71
CA GLU A 47 -10.07 36.13 46.25
C GLU A 47 -8.64 35.99 45.71
N LYS A 48 -7.69 36.80 46.23
CA LYS A 48 -6.28 36.71 45.85
C LYS A 48 -5.61 35.46 46.40
N ILE A 49 -5.95 35.02 47.61
CA ILE A 49 -5.42 33.80 48.22
C ILE A 49 -6.00 32.59 47.50
N GLU A 50 -7.30 32.52 47.25
CA GLU A 50 -7.94 31.46 46.47
C GLU A 50 -7.33 31.36 45.07
N LYS A 51 -7.16 32.49 44.37
CA LYS A 51 -6.52 32.52 43.07
C LYS A 51 -5.06 32.06 43.12
N LYS A 52 -4.30 32.47 44.14
CA LYS A 52 -2.89 32.11 44.26
C LYS A 52 -2.70 30.64 44.68
N VAL A 53 -3.59 30.10 45.51
CA VAL A 53 -3.66 28.67 45.82
C VAL A 53 -4.03 27.86 44.58
N TYR A 54 -4.98 28.33 43.76
CA TYR A 54 -5.36 27.72 42.49
C TYR A 54 -4.19 27.69 41.49
N GLU A 55 -3.40 28.76 41.40
CA GLU A 55 -2.22 28.85 40.51
C GLU A 55 -1.00 28.06 41.02
N GLU A 56 -0.87 27.82 42.34
CA GLU A 56 0.26 27.10 42.94
C GLU A 56 0.02 25.59 43.17
N THR A 57 -1.17 25.06 42.87
CA THR A 57 -1.55 23.65 43.14
C THR A 57 -1.97 22.82 41.94
N MET A 58 -2.11 23.42 40.75
CA MET A 58 -2.53 22.72 39.53
C MET A 58 -1.33 22.47 38.62
N HIS A 59 -1.07 21.21 38.31
CA HIS A 59 0.03 20.77 37.47
C HIS A 59 -0.50 20.36 36.09
N ASN A 60 0.16 20.83 35.03
CA ASN A 60 -0.15 20.37 33.69
C ASN A 60 0.02 18.84 33.60
N PRO A 61 -0.88 18.13 32.92
CA PRO A 61 -0.64 16.73 32.59
C PRO A 61 0.58 16.61 31.68
N VAL A 62 1.18 15.42 31.65
CA VAL A 62 2.36 15.09 30.84
C VAL A 62 2.00 13.98 29.87
N LEU A 63 2.26 14.20 28.58
CA LEU A 63 2.34 13.12 27.61
C LEU A 63 3.77 12.59 27.53
N SER A 64 3.89 11.27 27.45
CA SER A 64 5.16 10.58 27.29
C SER A 64 5.01 9.33 26.42
N TRP A 65 6.11 8.93 25.79
CA TRP A 65 6.23 7.61 25.18
C TRP A 65 6.11 6.51 26.24
N LEU A 66 5.77 5.30 25.77
CA LEU A 66 5.66 4.14 26.66
C LEU A 66 7.05 3.72 27.16
N GLY A 67 8.10 3.96 26.36
CA GLY A 67 9.48 3.62 26.71
C GLY A 67 9.75 2.10 26.69
N ALA A 68 8.87 1.33 26.05
CA ALA A 68 8.97 -0.12 25.92
C ALA A 68 8.28 -0.61 24.64
N GLY A 69 8.66 -1.81 24.17
CA GLY A 69 8.15 -2.39 22.94
C GLY A 69 8.58 -1.58 21.70
N ASN A 70 7.70 -1.48 20.71
CA ASN A 70 7.91 -0.67 19.50
C ASN A 70 7.61 0.82 19.73
N TYR A 71 7.20 1.23 20.95
CA TYR A 71 6.71 2.57 21.26
C TYR A 71 7.70 3.39 22.10
N VAL A 72 9.00 3.23 21.87
CA VAL A 72 10.06 3.83 22.69
C VAL A 72 10.21 5.33 22.41
N SER A 73 10.06 5.75 21.15
CA SER A 73 10.46 7.08 20.67
C SER A 73 9.41 7.86 19.89
N ASP A 74 8.33 7.23 19.47
CA ASP A 74 7.35 7.80 18.53
C ASP A 74 5.91 7.36 18.82
N GLY A 75 5.71 6.27 19.56
CA GLY A 75 4.36 5.83 19.89
C GLY A 75 3.57 5.37 18.66
N LEU A 76 4.24 4.91 17.60
CA LEU A 76 3.65 4.35 16.38
C LEU A 76 4.17 2.93 16.15
N ASP A 77 3.31 2.01 15.72
CA ASP A 77 3.71 0.68 15.26
C ASP A 77 2.63 0.06 14.35
N PRO A 78 2.96 -0.51 13.19
CA PRO A 78 4.27 -0.45 12.53
C PRO A 78 4.52 0.92 11.87
N GLU A 79 5.78 1.22 11.51
CA GLU A 79 6.15 2.46 10.82
C GLU A 79 5.90 2.37 9.30
N THR A 80 5.80 1.15 8.78
CA THR A 80 5.53 0.90 7.36
C THR A 80 4.51 -0.21 7.20
N GLY A 81 3.70 -0.12 6.14
CA GLY A 81 2.70 -1.11 5.83
C GLY A 81 2.04 -0.86 4.48
N ASP A 82 0.88 -1.48 4.31
CA ASP A 82 0.04 -1.36 3.14
C ASP A 82 -1.35 -0.80 3.45
N ALA A 83 -2.19 -0.68 2.41
CA ALA A 83 -3.56 -0.20 2.53
C ALA A 83 -4.50 -1.10 3.38
N ASN A 84 -4.03 -2.26 3.85
CA ASN A 84 -4.75 -3.14 4.78
C ASN A 84 -4.08 -3.21 6.16
N THR A 85 -2.89 -2.61 6.31
CA THR A 85 -2.13 -2.62 7.55
C THR A 85 -2.82 -1.72 8.57
N THR A 86 -3.01 -2.26 9.76
CA THR A 86 -3.51 -1.49 10.89
C THR A 86 -2.32 -0.88 11.64
N TYR A 87 -2.33 0.46 11.73
CA TYR A 87 -1.34 1.25 12.45
C TYR A 87 -1.87 1.58 13.85
N TYR A 88 -1.05 1.35 14.86
CA TYR A 88 -1.37 1.60 16.26
C TYR A 88 -0.58 2.80 16.77
N PHE A 89 -1.30 3.77 17.32
CA PHE A 89 -0.72 4.94 17.95
C PHE A 89 -0.94 4.86 19.45
N ARG A 90 0.11 4.92 20.26
CA ARG A 90 0.06 4.83 21.73
C ARG A 90 0.80 5.95 22.42
N ILE A 91 0.18 6.49 23.46
CA ILE A 91 0.79 7.47 24.38
C ILE A 91 0.46 7.14 25.82
N LYS A 92 1.28 7.62 26.74
CA LYS A 92 1.01 7.59 28.17
C LYS A 92 0.66 9.00 28.66
N TYR A 93 -0.51 9.14 29.28
CA TYR A 93 -0.96 10.35 29.95
C TYR A 93 -0.71 10.23 31.46
N THR A 94 0.03 11.17 32.04
CA THR A 94 0.31 11.23 33.48
C THR A 94 -0.10 12.59 34.03
N ASP A 95 -0.71 12.61 35.22
CA ASP A 95 -1.16 13.83 35.87
C ASP A 95 -0.93 13.71 37.38
N SER A 96 -0.06 14.54 37.95
CA SER A 96 0.35 14.42 39.36
C SER A 96 -0.79 14.70 40.35
N ASP A 97 -1.79 15.48 39.92
CA ASP A 97 -3.00 15.77 40.69
C ASP A 97 -4.08 14.70 40.47
N ASN A 98 -3.72 13.65 39.72
CA ASN A 98 -4.57 12.54 39.33
C ASN A 98 -5.86 13.00 38.63
N ASN A 99 -5.79 14.12 37.91
CA ASN A 99 -6.90 14.63 37.12
C ASN A 99 -7.07 13.77 35.85
N ALA A 100 -8.33 13.50 35.49
CA ALA A 100 -8.62 12.77 34.27
C ALA A 100 -8.38 13.66 33.04
N PRO A 101 -8.12 13.08 31.87
CA PRO A 101 -8.23 13.82 30.62
C PRO A 101 -9.63 14.40 30.45
N LYS A 102 -9.70 15.60 29.87
CA LYS A 102 -10.94 16.24 29.44
C LYS A 102 -11.72 15.29 28.52
N THR A 103 -13.05 15.29 28.62
CA THR A 103 -13.92 14.50 27.75
C THR A 103 -13.54 14.67 26.27
N GLY A 104 -13.28 13.55 25.59
CA GLY A 104 -12.85 13.53 24.18
C GLY A 104 -11.33 13.60 23.97
N TYR A 105 -10.52 13.68 25.03
CA TYR A 105 -9.06 13.59 25.00
C TYR A 105 -8.56 12.31 25.68
N PRO A 106 -7.34 11.85 25.37
CA PRO A 106 -6.35 12.38 24.42
C PRO A 106 -6.78 12.29 22.94
N LYS A 107 -6.18 13.14 22.10
CA LYS A 107 -6.42 13.23 20.67
C LYS A 107 -5.16 12.87 19.88
N LEU A 108 -5.33 12.09 18.82
CA LEU A 108 -4.35 11.86 17.77
C LEU A 108 -4.73 12.70 16.55
N HIS A 109 -3.75 13.38 15.97
CA HIS A 109 -3.89 14.13 14.73
C HIS A 109 -3.05 13.48 13.65
N ILE A 110 -3.61 13.18 12.48
CA ILE A 110 -2.90 12.60 11.34
C ILE A 110 -3.08 13.51 10.12
N GLU A 111 -1.98 13.78 9.43
CA GLU A 111 -1.94 14.65 8.26
C GLU A 111 -1.25 13.96 7.09
N LYS A 112 -1.74 14.23 5.88
CA LYS A 112 -1.14 13.86 4.60
C LYS A 112 -0.71 15.13 3.89
N ASP A 113 0.57 15.24 3.56
CA ASP A 113 1.13 16.43 2.91
C ASP A 113 0.81 17.74 3.66
N GLY A 114 0.81 17.68 5.01
CA GLY A 114 0.45 18.81 5.89
C GLY A 114 -1.05 19.14 5.94
N ILE A 115 -1.91 18.28 5.40
CA ILE A 115 -3.37 18.45 5.41
C ILE A 115 -4.00 17.34 6.25
N ALA A 116 -4.79 17.73 7.25
CA ALA A 116 -5.54 16.80 8.08
C ALA A 116 -6.42 15.84 7.26
N ILE A 117 -6.33 14.54 7.56
CA ILE A 117 -7.15 13.53 6.89
C ILE A 117 -8.61 13.58 7.37
N SER A 118 -9.52 12.94 6.63
CA SER A 118 -10.93 12.86 7.02
C SER A 118 -11.08 12.31 8.46
N THR A 119 -12.04 12.82 9.21
CA THR A 119 -12.35 12.46 10.62
C THR A 119 -11.29 12.84 11.67
N ASN A 120 -10.24 13.55 11.27
CA ASN A 120 -9.28 14.16 12.19
C ASN A 120 -9.93 15.30 13.03
N PRO A 121 -9.64 15.43 14.34
CA PRO A 121 -8.76 14.58 15.16
C PRO A 121 -9.45 13.39 15.81
N PHE A 122 -8.70 12.30 15.94
CA PHE A 122 -9.14 11.01 16.46
C PHE A 122 -9.11 10.96 17.98
N THR A 123 -10.21 10.54 18.62
CA THR A 123 -10.25 10.30 20.07
C THR A 123 -9.57 8.98 20.40
N MET A 124 -8.56 9.00 21.27
CA MET A 124 -7.87 7.80 21.72
C MET A 124 -8.62 7.11 22.87
N VAL A 125 -8.47 5.79 22.99
CA VAL A 125 -9.17 4.95 23.97
C VAL A 125 -8.17 4.42 25.00
N ALA A 126 -8.54 4.42 26.28
CA ALA A 126 -7.68 3.86 27.33
C ALA A 126 -7.55 2.34 27.16
N VAL A 127 -6.32 1.82 27.25
CA VAL A 127 -6.02 0.38 27.11
C VAL A 127 -5.61 -0.28 28.43
N ASP A 128 -5.51 0.51 29.50
CA ASP A 128 -5.28 0.04 30.86
C ASP A 128 -6.18 0.79 31.86
N SER A 129 -6.12 0.37 33.12
CA SER A 129 -6.86 0.97 34.24
C SER A 129 -5.97 1.70 35.25
N ASN A 130 -4.72 2.05 34.88
CA ASN A 130 -3.79 2.72 35.79
C ASN A 130 -4.33 4.08 36.23
N THR A 131 -3.96 4.54 37.42
CA THR A 131 -4.32 5.90 37.86
C THR A 131 -3.60 6.94 37.00
N PHE A 132 -4.16 8.14 36.86
CA PHE A 132 -3.54 9.20 36.07
C PHE A 132 -2.21 9.66 36.70
N SER A 133 -2.09 9.60 38.04
CA SER A 133 -0.84 9.87 38.75
C SER A 133 0.30 8.88 38.46
N VAL A 134 -0.03 7.63 38.09
CA VAL A 134 0.96 6.60 37.71
C VAL A 134 1.22 6.62 36.20
N GLY A 135 0.22 7.02 35.43
CA GLY A 135 0.25 7.07 33.97
C GLY A 135 -0.68 6.03 33.37
N ARG A 136 -1.65 6.50 32.59
CA ARG A 136 -2.62 5.67 31.85
C ARG A 136 -2.28 5.67 30.37
N VAL A 137 -2.28 4.50 29.75
CA VAL A 137 -2.00 4.35 28.32
C VAL A 137 -3.28 4.50 27.50
N TYR A 138 -3.17 5.23 26.39
CA TYR A 138 -4.23 5.41 25.40
C TYR A 138 -3.75 4.94 24.03
N GLU A 139 -4.66 4.38 23.25
CA GLU A 139 -4.42 3.85 21.90
C GLU A 139 -5.44 4.38 20.89
N TYR A 140 -5.00 4.51 19.64
CA TYR A 140 -5.86 4.56 18.47
C TYR A 140 -5.33 3.64 17.38
N ALA A 141 -6.21 2.85 16.74
CA ALA A 141 -5.88 1.95 15.65
C ALA A 141 -6.55 2.42 14.36
N VAL A 142 -5.80 2.48 13.25
CA VAL A 142 -6.29 3.01 11.97
C VAL A 142 -5.65 2.31 10.78
N VAL A 143 -6.42 2.12 9.72
CA VAL A 143 -5.91 1.73 8.40
C VAL A 143 -5.82 2.98 7.53
N LEU A 144 -4.67 3.21 6.91
CA LEU A 144 -4.38 4.42 6.14
C LEU A 144 -4.18 4.10 4.66
N PRO A 145 -4.78 4.87 3.74
CA PRO A 145 -4.51 4.75 2.30
C PRO A 145 -3.03 4.90 1.95
N THR A 146 -2.64 4.48 0.75
CA THR A 146 -1.26 4.63 0.25
C THR A 146 -0.82 6.10 0.25
N ALA A 147 0.12 6.44 1.12
CA ALA A 147 0.78 7.74 1.26
C ALA A 147 1.85 7.67 2.39
N SER A 148 2.61 8.76 2.55
CA SER A 148 3.35 9.03 3.79
C SER A 148 2.59 10.05 4.63
N TYR A 149 2.61 9.86 5.94
CA TYR A 149 1.84 10.68 6.88
C TYR A 149 2.75 11.38 7.89
N THR A 150 2.22 12.43 8.52
CA THR A 150 2.72 12.99 9.77
C THR A 150 1.64 12.92 10.83
N TYR A 151 2.02 13.02 12.11
CA TYR A 151 1.06 13.00 13.21
C TYR A 151 1.57 13.74 14.44
N TYR A 152 0.64 14.09 15.33
CA TYR A 152 0.96 14.60 16.66
C TYR A 152 -0.18 14.31 17.64
N PHE A 153 0.07 14.52 18.93
CA PHE A 153 -0.93 14.31 19.98
C PHE A 153 -1.29 15.60 20.69
N SER A 154 -2.52 15.68 21.19
CA SER A 154 -2.91 16.70 22.16
C SER A 154 -3.75 16.12 23.29
N ALA A 155 -3.62 16.68 24.48
CA ALA A 155 -4.41 16.30 25.64
C ALA A 155 -4.62 17.53 26.54
N PHE A 156 -5.74 17.52 27.26
CA PHE A 156 -6.05 18.47 28.32
C PHE A 156 -6.59 17.67 29.50
N ASP A 157 -6.42 18.16 30.72
CA ASP A 157 -7.08 17.61 31.89
C ASP A 157 -8.51 18.16 32.06
N THR A 158 -9.23 17.69 33.08
CA THR A 158 -10.56 18.19 33.44
C THR A 158 -10.58 19.68 33.85
N THR A 159 -9.44 20.28 34.20
CA THR A 159 -9.34 21.71 34.50
C THR A 159 -8.96 22.56 33.28
N SER A 160 -8.84 21.92 32.12
CA SER A 160 -8.46 22.51 30.84
C SER A 160 -7.00 23.00 30.76
N LEU A 161 -6.11 22.50 31.62
CA LEU A 161 -4.67 22.65 31.42
C LEU A 161 -4.19 21.76 30.27
N PRO A 162 -3.40 22.30 29.33
CA PRO A 162 -2.84 21.52 28.23
C PRO A 162 -1.76 20.59 28.73
N ALA A 163 -1.66 19.41 28.13
CA ALA A 163 -0.57 18.51 28.41
C ALA A 163 0.76 19.05 27.86
N ILE A 164 1.84 18.78 28.60
CA ILE A 164 3.21 19.11 28.25
C ILE A 164 4.02 17.82 28.02
N GLY A 165 5.30 17.96 27.65
CA GLY A 165 6.20 16.83 27.40
C GLY A 165 6.15 16.32 25.96
N THR A 166 7.01 15.35 25.63
CA THR A 166 7.04 14.74 24.29
C THR A 166 6.13 13.52 24.30
N PRO A 167 5.07 13.44 23.46
CA PRO A 167 4.86 14.20 22.20
C PRO A 167 3.70 15.21 22.17
N ALA A 168 3.47 15.97 23.24
CA ALA A 168 2.41 16.97 23.20
C ALA A 168 2.71 18.03 22.12
N THR A 169 1.87 18.11 21.09
CA THR A 169 1.92 19.10 19.99
C THR A 169 3.23 19.14 19.18
N ILE A 170 3.99 18.05 19.18
CA ILE A 170 5.19 17.90 18.34
C ILE A 170 4.81 17.04 17.14
N GLU A 171 5.00 17.57 15.93
CA GLU A 171 4.84 16.82 14.70
C GLU A 171 5.92 15.75 14.57
N MET A 172 5.49 14.53 14.29
CA MET A 172 6.30 13.33 14.13
C MET A 172 6.14 12.78 12.71
N THR A 173 7.19 12.12 12.21
CA THR A 173 7.11 11.32 10.98
C THR A 173 6.17 10.14 11.23
N GLY A 174 5.04 10.10 10.52
CA GLY A 174 4.02 9.06 10.62
C GLY A 174 4.31 7.86 9.72
N PRO A 175 3.35 6.91 9.66
CA PRO A 175 3.57 5.69 8.89
C PRO A 175 3.64 5.96 7.40
N THR A 176 4.37 5.10 6.69
CA THR A 176 4.30 5.01 5.23
C THR A 176 3.45 3.82 4.83
N SER A 177 2.29 4.09 4.24
CA SER A 177 1.44 3.08 3.60
C SER A 177 1.78 3.02 2.12
N SER A 178 2.19 1.85 1.63
CA SER A 178 2.55 1.58 0.23
C SER A 178 1.65 0.48 -0.36
N PHE A 179 1.70 0.22 -1.67
CA PHE A 179 1.03 -0.99 -2.16
C PHE A 179 1.68 -2.22 -1.53
N SER A 180 0.89 -3.22 -1.15
CA SER A 180 1.42 -4.43 -0.49
C SER A 180 2.37 -5.23 -1.39
N LYS A 181 2.36 -4.93 -2.70
CA LYS A 181 3.07 -5.68 -3.73
C LYS A 181 4.09 -4.77 -4.41
N LYS A 182 5.33 -5.25 -4.51
CA LYS A 182 6.41 -4.56 -5.23
C LYS A 182 6.27 -4.65 -6.74
N TRP A 183 5.69 -5.75 -7.22
CA TRP A 183 5.53 -6.01 -8.65
C TRP A 183 4.17 -6.62 -8.94
N THR A 184 3.56 -6.19 -10.04
CA THR A 184 2.48 -6.89 -10.72
C THR A 184 2.95 -7.27 -12.11
N VAL A 185 3.03 -8.57 -12.38
CA VAL A 185 3.30 -9.14 -13.71
C VAL A 185 1.98 -9.51 -14.34
N MET A 186 1.70 -8.93 -15.51
CA MET A 186 0.52 -9.15 -16.33
C MET A 186 0.94 -9.91 -17.58
N SER A 187 0.34 -11.06 -17.85
CA SER A 187 0.50 -11.78 -19.12
C SER A 187 -0.81 -11.69 -19.91
N PHE A 188 -0.77 -11.07 -21.08
CA PHE A 188 -1.87 -11.04 -22.05
C PHE A 188 -1.57 -12.12 -23.10
N MET A 189 -2.29 -13.23 -23.01
CA MET A 189 -2.01 -14.49 -23.68
C MET A 189 -3.15 -14.79 -24.65
N SER A 190 -2.96 -14.39 -25.90
CA SER A 190 -3.89 -14.70 -27.01
C SER A 190 -3.43 -16.03 -27.57
N TYR A 191 -4.16 -17.12 -27.33
CA TYR A 191 -3.74 -18.44 -27.81
C TYR A 191 -4.93 -19.24 -28.35
N ASP A 192 -5.92 -18.52 -28.88
CA ASP A 192 -6.93 -19.07 -29.76
C ASP A 192 -6.33 -19.30 -31.16
N ASN A 193 -5.27 -20.12 -31.22
CA ASN A 193 -4.48 -20.45 -32.40
C ASN A 193 -3.53 -21.64 -32.10
N ASP A 194 -2.69 -21.98 -33.06
CA ASP A 194 -1.83 -23.17 -33.06
C ASP A 194 -0.72 -23.20 -32.01
N LEU A 195 -0.47 -22.10 -31.28
CA LEU A 195 0.49 -22.02 -30.17
C LEU A 195 -0.08 -22.42 -28.81
N GLU A 196 -1.38 -22.74 -28.71
CA GLU A 196 -2.08 -23.02 -27.45
C GLU A 196 -1.31 -23.97 -26.53
N GLY A 197 -0.92 -25.15 -27.02
CA GLY A 197 -0.30 -26.17 -26.19
C GLY A 197 1.03 -25.73 -25.58
N CYS A 198 1.78 -24.84 -26.23
CA CYS A 198 2.99 -24.26 -25.65
C CYS A 198 2.63 -23.31 -24.50
N ALA A 199 1.63 -22.46 -24.71
CA ALA A 199 1.17 -21.50 -23.73
C ALA A 199 0.54 -22.14 -22.49
N LEU A 200 -0.05 -23.34 -22.61
CA LEU A 200 -0.49 -24.13 -21.46
C LEU A 200 0.68 -24.59 -20.58
N GLU A 201 1.88 -24.82 -21.15
CA GLU A 201 3.09 -25.07 -20.36
C GLU A 201 3.58 -23.81 -19.65
N ASP A 202 3.50 -22.63 -20.29
CA ASP A 202 3.84 -21.36 -19.65
C ASP A 202 2.98 -21.07 -18.41
N LEU A 203 1.67 -21.40 -18.47
CA LEU A 203 0.81 -21.33 -17.29
C LEU A 203 1.31 -22.23 -16.15
N LYS A 204 1.82 -23.42 -16.46
CA LYS A 204 2.40 -24.34 -15.47
C LYS A 204 3.71 -23.79 -14.93
N GLU A 205 4.58 -23.24 -15.77
CA GLU A 205 5.83 -22.56 -15.37
C GLU A 205 5.55 -21.40 -14.41
N MET A 206 4.62 -20.52 -14.77
CA MET A 206 4.19 -19.41 -13.91
C MET A 206 3.67 -19.91 -12.56
N ALA A 207 2.89 -21.00 -12.56
CA ALA A 207 2.37 -21.62 -11.34
C ALA A 207 3.44 -22.32 -10.49
N GLN A 208 4.63 -22.64 -11.00
CA GLN A 208 5.72 -23.18 -10.16
C GLN A 208 6.12 -22.18 -9.06
N VAL A 209 6.02 -20.88 -9.35
CA VAL A 209 6.32 -19.79 -8.41
C VAL A 209 5.04 -19.17 -7.87
N GLY A 210 4.12 -18.80 -8.76
CA GLY A 210 2.88 -18.10 -8.45
C GLY A 210 3.07 -16.71 -7.83
N SER A 211 1.95 -16.10 -7.46
CA SER A 211 1.93 -14.85 -6.71
C SER A 211 2.36 -15.06 -5.25
N THR A 212 2.97 -14.05 -4.64
CA THR A 212 3.46 -14.06 -3.25
C THR A 212 2.90 -12.90 -2.43
N SER A 213 3.35 -12.73 -1.19
CA SER A 213 3.01 -11.56 -0.39
C SER A 213 3.49 -10.25 -1.00
N ASN A 214 4.47 -10.25 -1.90
CA ASN A 214 5.08 -9.04 -2.51
C ASN A 214 5.03 -8.99 -4.04
N LEU A 215 4.48 -10.01 -4.71
CA LEU A 215 4.43 -10.14 -6.16
C LEU A 215 3.03 -10.61 -6.57
N ASN A 216 2.36 -9.90 -7.48
CA ASN A 216 1.19 -10.42 -8.18
C ASN A 216 1.61 -10.96 -9.54
N VAL A 217 1.02 -12.08 -9.93
CA VAL A 217 1.13 -12.66 -11.27
C VAL A 217 -0.29 -12.94 -11.74
N VAL A 218 -0.71 -12.23 -12.77
CA VAL A 218 -2.06 -12.31 -13.32
C VAL A 218 -2.01 -12.52 -14.82
N VAL A 219 -2.95 -13.31 -15.33
CA VAL A 219 -2.99 -13.73 -16.72
C VAL A 219 -4.40 -13.53 -17.26
N GLN A 220 -4.53 -13.03 -18.48
CA GLN A 220 -5.71 -13.25 -19.31
C GLN A 220 -5.29 -14.20 -20.42
N PHE A 221 -5.96 -15.33 -20.52
CA PHE A 221 -5.63 -16.41 -21.43
C PHE A 221 -6.87 -16.79 -22.24
N ASP A 222 -6.74 -16.83 -23.55
CA ASP A 222 -7.79 -17.32 -24.45
C ASP A 222 -7.37 -18.63 -25.14
N ARG A 223 -8.28 -19.59 -25.18
CA ARG A 223 -8.04 -20.96 -25.67
C ARG A 223 -8.87 -21.21 -26.91
N HIS A 224 -8.32 -21.98 -27.84
CA HIS A 224 -9.10 -22.40 -29.00
C HIS A 224 -10.11 -23.51 -28.62
N PRO A 225 -11.33 -23.51 -29.20
CA PRO A 225 -12.27 -24.63 -29.09
C PRO A 225 -11.83 -25.98 -29.70
N LYS A 226 -10.69 -26.04 -30.40
CA LYS A 226 -10.14 -27.24 -31.04
C LYS A 226 -9.33 -27.98 -29.98
N GLY A 227 -9.23 -29.30 -30.09
CA GLY A 227 -8.21 -30.03 -29.35
C GLY A 227 -7.70 -31.27 -30.07
N GLU A 228 -7.00 -32.16 -29.37
CA GLU A 228 -6.09 -33.20 -29.91
C GLU A 228 -6.65 -34.05 -31.06
N THR A 229 -7.98 -34.24 -31.09
CA THR A 229 -8.68 -35.09 -32.05
C THR A 229 -9.17 -34.37 -33.31
N ASP A 230 -9.02 -33.05 -33.39
CA ASP A 230 -9.60 -32.21 -34.44
C ASP A 230 -8.67 -32.07 -35.65
N ASN A 231 -8.43 -33.18 -36.37
CA ASN A 231 -7.73 -33.23 -37.67
C ASN A 231 -6.58 -32.21 -37.85
N HIS A 232 -5.68 -32.14 -36.86
CA HIS A 232 -4.60 -31.17 -36.83
C HIS A 232 -3.74 -31.20 -38.10
N LYS A 233 -3.41 -30.02 -38.62
CA LYS A 233 -2.30 -29.89 -39.56
C LYS A 233 -0.99 -30.21 -38.82
N PRO A 234 0.06 -30.66 -39.55
CA PRO A 234 1.38 -30.80 -38.94
C PRO A 234 1.79 -29.50 -38.23
N ASN A 235 2.21 -29.62 -36.97
CA ASN A 235 2.64 -28.53 -36.07
C ASN A 235 1.53 -27.70 -35.38
N GLU A 236 0.24 -28.03 -35.59
CA GLU A 236 -0.83 -27.47 -34.75
C GLU A 236 -0.84 -28.17 -33.38
N ASN A 237 -0.79 -27.39 -32.29
CA ASN A 237 -0.65 -27.91 -30.93
C ASN A 237 -1.84 -27.52 -30.03
N TYR A 238 -3.06 -27.81 -30.46
CA TYR A 238 -4.23 -27.59 -29.61
C TYR A 238 -4.42 -28.74 -28.62
N SER A 239 -5.00 -28.42 -27.47
CA SER A 239 -5.21 -29.40 -26.40
C SER A 239 -6.59 -29.28 -25.77
N ASN A 240 -7.17 -30.41 -25.35
CA ASN A 240 -8.32 -30.49 -24.45
C ASN A 240 -7.91 -30.91 -23.03
N GLU A 241 -6.60 -30.94 -22.73
CA GLU A 241 -6.13 -31.32 -21.41
C GLU A 241 -6.48 -30.26 -20.36
N ALA A 242 -6.63 -30.74 -19.13
CA ALA A 242 -6.73 -29.87 -17.98
C ALA A 242 -5.36 -29.21 -17.71
N VAL A 243 -5.37 -27.94 -17.30
CA VAL A 243 -4.16 -27.26 -16.83
C VAL A 243 -4.21 -27.16 -15.32
N LEU A 244 -3.34 -27.95 -14.67
CA LEU A 244 -3.29 -28.07 -13.21
C LEU A 244 -4.67 -28.42 -12.62
N ASN A 245 -5.28 -27.51 -11.88
CA ASN A 245 -6.59 -27.69 -11.23
C ASN A 245 -7.77 -27.17 -12.05
N ILE A 246 -7.55 -26.67 -13.26
CA ILE A 246 -8.58 -26.12 -14.14
C ILE A 246 -8.89 -27.14 -15.24
N PRO A 247 -10.11 -27.70 -15.31
CA PRO A 247 -10.55 -28.53 -16.42
C PRO A 247 -10.46 -27.79 -17.76
N ASN A 248 -10.53 -28.52 -18.88
CA ASN A 248 -10.61 -27.91 -20.20
C ASN A 248 -11.64 -26.78 -20.29
N TRP A 249 -11.32 -25.72 -21.03
CA TRP A 249 -12.20 -24.60 -21.32
C TRP A 249 -11.90 -24.05 -22.71
N THR A 250 -12.84 -23.33 -23.31
CA THR A 250 -12.70 -22.82 -24.68
C THR A 250 -12.84 -21.30 -24.78
N THR A 251 -13.01 -20.62 -23.64
CA THR A 251 -13.27 -19.18 -23.54
C THR A 251 -12.03 -18.40 -23.07
N ALA A 252 -12.08 -17.07 -23.15
CA ALA A 252 -11.10 -16.23 -22.50
C ALA A 252 -11.34 -16.15 -20.98
N LYS A 253 -10.28 -16.44 -20.20
CA LYS A 253 -10.32 -16.43 -18.73
C LYS A 253 -9.26 -15.55 -18.13
N ARG A 254 -9.54 -15.05 -16.93
CA ARG A 254 -8.57 -14.33 -16.09
C ARG A 254 -8.18 -15.15 -14.89
N PHE A 255 -6.88 -15.29 -14.69
CA PHE A 255 -6.31 -16.06 -13.59
C PHE A 255 -5.45 -15.19 -12.69
N TYR A 256 -5.52 -15.49 -11.39
CA TYR A 256 -4.49 -15.14 -10.43
C TYR A 256 -3.63 -16.38 -10.19
N MET A 257 -2.34 -16.30 -10.48
CA MET A 257 -1.47 -17.48 -10.40
C MET A 257 -1.14 -17.77 -8.94
N ARG A 258 -1.36 -19.00 -8.49
CA ARG A 258 -0.96 -19.52 -7.17
C ARG A 258 0.15 -20.54 -7.34
N GLN A 259 0.91 -20.79 -6.29
CA GLN A 259 1.93 -21.83 -6.34
C GLN A 259 1.25 -23.21 -6.48
N GLY A 260 1.48 -23.87 -7.62
CA GLY A 260 0.94 -25.18 -7.97
C GLY A 260 -0.52 -25.19 -8.46
N SER A 261 -1.16 -24.02 -8.64
CA SER A 261 -2.57 -23.95 -9.07
C SER A 261 -2.93 -22.61 -9.71
N LEU A 262 -4.02 -22.58 -10.46
CA LEU A 262 -4.64 -21.36 -10.99
C LEU A 262 -5.88 -21.01 -10.15
N GLU A 263 -6.03 -19.74 -9.81
CA GLU A 263 -7.27 -19.21 -9.23
C GLU A 263 -8.02 -18.43 -10.33
N GLU A 264 -9.12 -19.00 -10.84
CA GLU A 264 -10.00 -18.31 -11.79
C GLU A 264 -10.64 -17.09 -11.12
N LYS A 265 -10.50 -15.92 -11.76
CA LYS A 265 -11.05 -14.64 -11.29
C LYS A 265 -12.22 -14.18 -12.13
N ALA A 266 -12.24 -14.54 -13.41
CA ALA A 266 -13.35 -14.31 -14.31
C ALA A 266 -13.28 -15.27 -15.51
N ASP A 267 -14.46 -15.64 -16.00
CA ASP A 267 -14.68 -16.20 -17.32
C ASP A 267 -15.34 -15.11 -18.16
N LEU A 268 -14.69 -14.69 -19.23
CA LEU A 268 -15.14 -13.59 -20.08
C LEU A 268 -16.05 -14.07 -21.21
N GLY A 269 -16.20 -15.39 -21.38
CA GLY A 269 -16.72 -15.97 -22.61
C GLY A 269 -15.72 -15.85 -23.76
N GLU A 270 -16.17 -16.15 -24.98
CA GLU A 270 -15.40 -15.82 -26.18
C GLU A 270 -15.32 -14.31 -26.35
N VAL A 271 -14.10 -13.78 -26.46
CA VAL A 271 -13.85 -12.35 -26.68
C VAL A 271 -12.81 -12.20 -27.76
N ASP A 272 -12.93 -11.14 -28.55
CA ASP A 272 -11.93 -10.79 -29.55
C ASP A 272 -10.65 -10.30 -28.85
N MET A 273 -9.63 -11.15 -28.79
CA MET A 273 -8.29 -10.87 -28.25
C MET A 273 -7.48 -9.98 -29.19
N ALA A 274 -7.88 -9.87 -30.46
CA ALA A 274 -7.37 -8.93 -31.44
C ALA A 274 -8.03 -7.53 -31.35
N SER A 275 -8.82 -7.26 -30.30
CA SER A 275 -9.43 -5.93 -30.07
C SER A 275 -8.70 -5.08 -29.04
N SER A 276 -8.60 -3.78 -29.33
CA SER A 276 -8.08 -2.78 -28.40
C SER A 276 -8.83 -2.74 -27.06
N ALA A 277 -10.14 -2.96 -27.09
CA ALA A 277 -10.99 -2.98 -25.89
C ALA A 277 -10.64 -4.14 -24.95
N THR A 278 -10.32 -5.32 -25.48
CA THR A 278 -9.96 -6.49 -24.68
C THR A 278 -8.62 -6.29 -23.96
N LEU A 279 -7.59 -5.79 -24.67
CA LEU A 279 -6.30 -5.45 -24.06
C LEU A 279 -6.44 -4.34 -23.00
N SER A 280 -7.12 -3.24 -23.34
CA SER A 280 -7.37 -2.12 -22.43
C SER A 280 -8.11 -2.59 -21.17
N GLY A 281 -9.14 -3.43 -21.34
CA GLY A 281 -9.93 -4.00 -20.26
C GLY A 281 -9.12 -4.92 -19.34
N PHE A 282 -8.18 -5.70 -19.88
CA PHE A 282 -7.28 -6.54 -19.10
C PHE A 282 -6.35 -5.69 -18.23
N ILE A 283 -5.68 -4.71 -18.82
CA ILE A 283 -4.77 -3.81 -18.10
C ILE A 283 -5.53 -3.08 -16.98
N GLN A 284 -6.68 -2.49 -17.30
CA GLN A 284 -7.49 -1.77 -16.32
C GLN A 284 -7.90 -2.67 -15.15
N TRP A 285 -8.34 -3.90 -15.45
CA TRP A 285 -8.69 -4.88 -14.42
C TRP A 285 -7.48 -5.25 -13.55
N ALA A 286 -6.34 -5.55 -14.17
CA ALA A 286 -5.14 -5.98 -13.47
C ALA A 286 -4.62 -4.89 -12.52
N VAL A 287 -4.55 -3.65 -12.98
CA VAL A 287 -4.07 -2.52 -12.17
C VAL A 287 -5.02 -2.19 -11.03
N THR A 288 -6.33 -2.23 -11.30
CA THR A 288 -7.35 -1.91 -10.29
C THR A 288 -7.39 -2.95 -9.17
N ASN A 289 -7.28 -4.24 -9.51
CA ASN A 289 -7.44 -5.33 -8.54
C ASN A 289 -6.12 -5.78 -7.91
N TYR A 290 -4.99 -5.55 -8.59
CA TYR A 290 -3.67 -5.98 -8.17
C TYR A 290 -2.67 -4.83 -8.23
N PRO A 291 -2.88 -3.77 -7.44
CA PRO A 291 -2.01 -2.63 -7.49
C PRO A 291 -0.63 -2.97 -6.90
N ALA A 292 0.41 -2.42 -7.51
CA ALA A 292 1.80 -2.60 -7.10
C ALA A 292 2.64 -1.34 -7.35
N ASP A 293 3.83 -1.30 -6.76
CA ASP A 293 4.81 -0.23 -6.99
C ASP A 293 5.32 -0.23 -8.45
N LYS A 294 5.40 -1.40 -9.09
CA LYS A 294 5.91 -1.58 -10.45
C LYS A 294 5.06 -2.56 -11.26
N TYR A 295 4.96 -2.31 -12.56
CA TYR A 295 4.13 -3.10 -13.47
C TYR A 295 4.94 -3.64 -14.65
N VAL A 296 4.77 -4.93 -14.91
CA VAL A 296 5.29 -5.63 -16.09
C VAL A 296 4.11 -6.08 -16.93
N LEU A 297 4.12 -5.78 -18.22
CA LEU A 297 3.14 -6.29 -19.19
C LEU A 297 3.88 -7.16 -20.21
N ILE A 298 3.47 -8.41 -20.33
CA ILE A 298 4.01 -9.38 -21.29
C ILE A 298 2.89 -9.74 -22.26
N PHE A 299 3.19 -9.65 -23.54
CA PHE A 299 2.37 -10.11 -24.65
C PHE A 299 2.93 -11.46 -25.10
N GLY A 300 2.10 -12.50 -25.11
CA GLY A 300 2.48 -13.84 -25.58
C GLY A 300 1.50 -14.32 -26.64
N ASP A 301 2.00 -14.57 -27.85
CA ASP A 301 1.34 -15.15 -29.03
C ASP A 301 2.33 -15.08 -30.23
N HIS A 302 1.85 -15.30 -31.45
CA HIS A 302 2.48 -14.87 -32.70
C HIS A 302 2.72 -13.37 -32.75
N GLY A 303 3.76 -12.99 -33.49
CA GLY A 303 4.01 -11.61 -33.83
C GLY A 303 4.28 -11.44 -35.33
N ALA A 304 3.92 -10.29 -35.86
CA ALA A 304 4.00 -9.99 -37.29
C ALA A 304 4.64 -8.61 -37.56
N ALA A 305 5.54 -8.17 -36.66
CA ALA A 305 6.17 -6.86 -36.70
C ALA A 305 5.12 -5.74 -36.83
N TRP A 306 5.31 -4.84 -37.81
CA TRP A 306 4.48 -3.66 -38.00
C TRP A 306 3.00 -3.94 -38.34
N THR A 307 2.63 -5.17 -38.71
CA THR A 307 1.22 -5.50 -38.94
C THR A 307 0.47 -5.78 -37.65
N GLY A 308 1.16 -6.17 -36.57
CA GLY A 308 0.56 -6.35 -35.25
C GLY A 308 1.12 -7.53 -34.46
N PHE A 309 0.34 -7.92 -33.45
CA PHE A 309 0.61 -8.99 -32.51
C PHE A 309 -0.66 -9.81 -32.29
N GLY A 310 -0.51 -11.11 -32.08
CA GLY A 310 -1.52 -12.03 -31.62
C GLY A 310 -2.69 -12.28 -32.56
N THR A 311 -2.99 -13.55 -32.78
CA THR A 311 -4.06 -14.02 -33.67
C THR A 311 -5.17 -14.70 -32.89
N ASP A 312 -6.40 -14.54 -33.36
CA ASP A 312 -7.62 -15.05 -32.75
C ASP A 312 -8.49 -15.73 -33.82
N GLU A 313 -8.34 -17.05 -33.94
CA GLU A 313 -8.93 -17.81 -35.05
C GLU A 313 -10.44 -17.93 -34.97
N THR A 314 -11.05 -17.86 -33.78
CA THR A 314 -12.51 -17.92 -33.66
C THR A 314 -13.20 -16.58 -33.94
N THR A 315 -12.48 -15.45 -33.80
CA THR A 315 -12.95 -14.14 -34.22
C THR A 315 -12.97 -14.03 -35.74
N SER A 316 -11.83 -14.25 -36.41
CA SER A 316 -11.73 -14.37 -37.87
C SER A 316 -10.35 -14.85 -38.31
N ASP A 317 -10.24 -15.48 -39.49
CA ASP A 317 -8.97 -15.96 -40.06
C ASP A 317 -7.86 -14.88 -40.16
N ASP A 318 -8.23 -13.60 -40.26
CA ASP A 318 -7.29 -12.46 -40.38
C ASP A 318 -7.23 -11.60 -39.08
N ALA A 319 -7.80 -12.08 -37.96
CA ALA A 319 -7.80 -11.32 -36.72
C ALA A 319 -6.37 -11.16 -36.19
N ILE A 320 -5.94 -9.90 -36.04
CA ILE A 320 -4.65 -9.56 -35.44
C ILE A 320 -4.77 -8.24 -34.67
N LEU A 321 -4.17 -8.16 -33.49
CA LEU A 321 -4.14 -6.91 -32.74
C LEU A 321 -3.17 -5.94 -33.42
N SER A 322 -3.73 -5.01 -34.20
CA SER A 322 -2.94 -4.07 -34.99
C SER A 322 -2.15 -3.10 -34.10
N LEU A 323 -1.08 -2.51 -34.65
CA LEU A 323 -0.33 -1.48 -33.94
C LEU A 323 -1.18 -0.26 -33.52
N GLU A 324 -2.21 0.10 -34.31
CA GLU A 324 -3.15 1.17 -33.98
C GLU A 324 -4.06 0.79 -32.80
N ASP A 325 -4.49 -0.47 -32.76
CA ASP A 325 -5.28 -1.00 -31.66
C ASP A 325 -4.47 -1.10 -30.37
N ILE A 326 -3.21 -1.55 -30.45
CA ILE A 326 -2.31 -1.56 -29.29
C ILE A 326 -2.10 -0.13 -28.77
N ASP A 327 -1.80 0.85 -29.63
CA ASP A 327 -1.61 2.24 -29.22
C ASP A 327 -2.87 2.78 -28.53
N SER A 328 -4.04 2.54 -29.13
CA SER A 328 -5.34 2.96 -28.59
C SER A 328 -5.64 2.33 -27.23
N ALA A 329 -5.40 1.01 -27.08
CA ALA A 329 -5.62 0.27 -25.84
C ALA A 329 -4.71 0.75 -24.72
N MET A 330 -3.42 0.93 -25.01
CA MET A 330 -2.43 1.37 -24.04
C MET A 330 -2.67 2.82 -23.61
N LEU A 331 -3.07 3.69 -24.54
CA LEU A 331 -3.46 5.07 -24.25
C LEU A 331 -4.68 5.12 -23.32
N GLU A 332 -5.73 4.37 -23.64
CA GLU A 332 -6.94 4.34 -22.80
C GLU A 332 -6.61 3.78 -21.41
N ALA A 333 -5.90 2.65 -21.34
CA ALA A 333 -5.62 1.99 -20.07
C ALA A 333 -4.75 2.86 -19.15
N THR A 334 -3.72 3.52 -19.69
CA THR A 334 -2.88 4.45 -18.89
C THR A 334 -3.68 5.65 -18.39
N GLN A 335 -4.56 6.22 -19.22
CA GLN A 335 -5.46 7.31 -18.79
C GLN A 335 -6.45 6.89 -17.70
N LYS A 336 -7.02 5.68 -17.81
CA LYS A 336 -8.04 5.18 -16.88
C LYS A 336 -7.46 4.72 -15.54
N THR A 337 -6.26 4.14 -15.57
CA THR A 337 -5.60 3.60 -14.37
C THR A 337 -4.72 4.61 -13.65
N GLY A 338 -4.27 5.66 -14.34
CA GLY A 338 -3.29 6.61 -13.82
C GLY A 338 -1.85 6.09 -13.83
N ILE A 339 -1.60 4.90 -14.41
CA ILE A 339 -0.24 4.47 -14.69
C ILE A 339 0.34 5.35 -15.78
N ASN A 340 1.46 6.00 -15.48
CA ASN A 340 2.17 6.79 -16.49
C ASN A 340 2.89 5.89 -17.51
N LYS A 341 3.69 4.93 -17.01
CA LYS A 341 4.38 3.92 -17.82
C LYS A 341 4.54 2.62 -17.06
N PHE A 342 4.46 1.50 -17.77
CA PHE A 342 4.91 0.20 -17.30
C PHE A 342 6.42 0.22 -17.10
N ASP A 343 6.89 -0.49 -16.07
CA ASP A 343 8.30 -0.62 -15.79
C ASP A 343 9.01 -1.48 -16.83
N LEU A 344 8.33 -2.50 -17.34
CA LEU A 344 8.79 -3.31 -18.46
C LEU A 344 7.59 -3.71 -19.34
N ILE A 345 7.76 -3.59 -20.64
CA ILE A 345 6.89 -4.22 -21.65
C ILE A 345 7.70 -5.29 -22.36
N GLY A 346 7.17 -6.50 -22.42
CA GLY A 346 7.79 -7.64 -23.06
C GLY A 346 6.89 -8.21 -24.14
N PHE A 347 7.48 -8.64 -25.25
CA PHE A 347 6.81 -9.44 -26.27
C PHE A 347 7.53 -10.79 -26.34
N ASP A 348 6.89 -11.82 -25.79
CA ASP A 348 7.23 -13.23 -26.02
C ASP A 348 6.57 -13.64 -27.35
N ALA A 349 7.06 -13.04 -28.43
CA ALA A 349 6.44 -13.06 -29.74
C ALA A 349 7.43 -12.64 -30.83
N CYS A 350 7.30 -13.28 -32.00
CA CYS A 350 8.17 -13.07 -33.14
C CYS A 350 8.16 -11.63 -33.67
N LEU A 351 9.33 -11.14 -34.12
CA LEU A 351 9.48 -9.93 -34.93
C LEU A 351 9.05 -8.61 -34.26
N GLN A 352 8.92 -8.56 -32.94
CA GLN A 352 8.43 -7.37 -32.22
C GLN A 352 9.53 -6.36 -31.86
N ALA A 353 10.81 -6.67 -32.09
CA ALA A 353 11.90 -5.69 -31.97
C ALA A 353 12.08 -4.84 -33.23
N ASP A 354 10.98 -4.52 -33.92
CA ASP A 354 10.96 -3.57 -35.04
C ASP A 354 10.77 -2.11 -34.57
N ILE A 355 11.19 -1.16 -35.42
CA ILE A 355 11.20 0.26 -35.05
C ILE A 355 9.79 0.86 -34.95
N GLN A 356 8.79 0.32 -35.67
CA GLN A 356 7.41 0.80 -35.64
C GLN A 356 6.75 0.43 -34.32
N THR A 357 6.85 -0.84 -33.91
CA THR A 357 6.34 -1.31 -32.61
C THR A 357 7.04 -0.59 -31.47
N LEU A 358 8.37 -0.48 -31.51
CA LEU A 358 9.14 0.27 -30.51
C LEU A 358 8.73 1.75 -30.44
N HIS A 359 8.40 2.37 -31.58
CA HIS A 359 7.97 3.78 -31.61
C HIS A 359 6.69 4.01 -30.81
N ILE A 360 5.77 3.05 -30.83
CA ILE A 360 4.53 3.09 -30.05
C ILE A 360 4.84 2.75 -28.59
N MET A 361 5.54 1.63 -28.36
CA MET A 361 5.81 1.11 -27.01
C MET A 361 6.64 2.06 -26.14
N LYS A 362 7.52 2.88 -26.71
CA LYS A 362 8.30 3.88 -25.95
C LYS A 362 7.41 4.87 -25.18
N GLN A 363 6.16 5.06 -25.61
CA GLN A 363 5.21 5.95 -24.94
C GLN A 363 4.73 5.36 -23.62
N TYR A 364 4.66 4.03 -23.54
CA TYR A 364 4.02 3.30 -22.44
C TYR A 364 4.98 2.49 -21.58
N GLY A 365 6.17 2.12 -22.07
CA GLY A 365 7.16 1.35 -21.34
C GLY A 365 8.41 2.16 -20.95
N LYS A 366 9.04 1.81 -19.83
CA LYS A 366 10.39 2.30 -19.45
C LYS A 366 11.49 1.43 -20.04
N ILE A 367 11.25 0.12 -20.11
CA ILE A 367 12.13 -0.89 -20.71
C ILE A 367 11.30 -1.75 -21.64
N TYR A 368 11.90 -2.10 -22.78
CA TYR A 368 11.27 -2.93 -23.80
C TYR A 368 12.11 -4.19 -24.03
N VAL A 369 11.45 -5.36 -24.06
CA VAL A 369 12.11 -6.64 -24.33
C VAL A 369 11.38 -7.36 -25.47
N ALA A 370 12.07 -7.66 -26.55
CA ALA A 370 11.49 -8.30 -27.73
C ALA A 370 12.57 -8.92 -28.63
N SER A 371 12.18 -9.83 -29.52
CA SER A 371 13.03 -10.42 -30.56
C SER A 371 12.93 -9.69 -31.91
N GLU A 372 14.05 -9.52 -32.61
CA GLU A 372 14.07 -9.02 -34.01
C GLU A 372 13.61 -10.12 -34.99
N GLU A 373 13.79 -11.38 -34.59
CA GLU A 373 13.56 -12.56 -35.40
C GLU A 373 12.39 -13.38 -34.82
N ILE A 374 12.22 -14.59 -35.33
CA ILE A 374 11.32 -15.58 -34.74
C ILE A 374 11.81 -16.01 -33.36
N GLU A 375 10.85 -16.28 -32.46
CA GLU A 375 11.11 -16.88 -31.16
C GLU A 375 10.79 -18.39 -31.18
N PRO A 376 11.51 -19.23 -30.43
CA PRO A 376 11.14 -20.63 -30.28
C PRO A 376 9.75 -20.75 -29.64
N GLY A 377 8.96 -21.73 -30.09
CA GLY A 377 7.60 -21.94 -29.58
C GLY A 377 7.48 -22.24 -28.08
N PHE A 378 8.58 -22.59 -27.38
CA PHE A 378 8.59 -22.73 -25.91
C PHE A 378 8.76 -21.39 -25.16
N GLY A 379 8.90 -20.26 -25.88
CA GLY A 379 8.86 -18.91 -25.34
C GLY A 379 9.87 -18.62 -24.23
N TRP A 380 9.45 -17.75 -23.31
CA TRP A 380 10.23 -17.25 -22.18
C TRP A 380 10.08 -18.11 -20.92
N GLN A 381 11.11 -18.14 -20.10
CA GLN A 381 11.17 -19.04 -18.93
C GLN A 381 10.54 -18.35 -17.72
N TYR A 382 9.22 -18.40 -17.65
CA TYR A 382 8.42 -17.68 -16.67
C TYR A 382 8.75 -18.09 -15.24
N ASP A 383 9.05 -19.37 -15.00
CA ASP A 383 9.49 -19.87 -13.69
C ASP A 383 10.77 -19.16 -13.20
N GLN A 384 11.75 -18.95 -14.08
CA GLN A 384 13.01 -18.29 -13.76
C GLN A 384 12.85 -16.79 -13.58
N ILE A 385 12.02 -16.15 -14.42
CA ILE A 385 11.72 -14.71 -14.34
C ILE A 385 11.01 -14.41 -13.02
N LEU A 386 9.98 -15.18 -12.68
CA LEU A 386 9.21 -15.00 -11.44
C LEU A 386 10.03 -15.37 -10.20
N THR A 387 10.87 -16.41 -10.28
CA THR A 387 11.82 -16.75 -9.20
C THR A 387 12.79 -15.61 -8.94
N TYR A 388 13.31 -14.97 -10.01
CA TYR A 388 14.18 -13.82 -9.88
C TYR A 388 13.48 -12.64 -9.19
N LEU A 389 12.26 -12.29 -9.62
CA LEU A 389 11.48 -11.21 -8.99
C LEU A 389 11.16 -11.50 -7.52
N LYS A 390 10.73 -12.73 -7.21
CA LYS A 390 10.45 -13.17 -5.83
C LYS A 390 11.65 -12.98 -4.91
N ASN A 391 12.85 -13.25 -5.40
CA ASN A 391 14.08 -13.17 -4.61
C ASN A 391 14.75 -11.78 -4.64
N ASN A 392 14.39 -10.92 -5.61
CA ASN A 392 15.02 -9.62 -5.84
C ASN A 392 13.97 -8.52 -6.00
N LEU A 393 13.14 -8.32 -4.98
CA LEU A 393 12.00 -7.38 -5.04
C LEU A 393 12.38 -5.92 -5.38
N ASN A 394 13.61 -5.51 -5.06
CA ASN A 394 14.14 -4.18 -5.35
C ASN A 394 14.95 -4.11 -6.67
N THR A 395 14.91 -5.14 -7.51
CA THR A 395 15.58 -5.13 -8.82
C THR A 395 15.13 -3.94 -9.67
N THR A 396 16.03 -3.46 -10.52
CA THR A 396 15.65 -2.47 -11.54
C THR A 396 14.91 -3.16 -12.70
N PRO A 397 14.06 -2.44 -13.45
CA PRO A 397 13.45 -2.99 -14.65
C PRO A 397 14.48 -3.38 -15.74
N GLN A 398 15.61 -2.67 -15.81
CA GLN A 398 16.73 -2.99 -16.68
C GLN A 398 17.35 -4.35 -16.35
N ASP A 399 17.59 -4.62 -15.07
CA ASP A 399 18.15 -5.89 -14.62
C ASP A 399 17.14 -7.03 -14.80
N LEU A 400 15.83 -6.75 -14.64
CA LEU A 400 14.78 -7.71 -14.98
C LEU A 400 14.81 -8.05 -16.46
N GLY A 401 14.89 -7.05 -17.35
CA GLY A 401 15.01 -7.29 -18.80
C GLY A 401 16.24 -8.11 -19.17
N ARG A 402 17.40 -7.83 -18.55
CA ARG A 402 18.60 -8.67 -18.71
C ARG A 402 18.37 -10.10 -18.25
N LYS A 403 17.72 -10.29 -17.10
CA LYS A 403 17.41 -11.63 -16.58
C LYS A 403 16.53 -12.41 -17.57
N ILE A 404 15.54 -11.77 -18.18
CA ILE A 404 14.69 -12.39 -19.22
C ILE A 404 15.57 -12.85 -20.39
N ALA A 405 16.41 -11.98 -20.94
CA ALA A 405 17.30 -12.32 -22.05
C ALA A 405 18.30 -13.44 -21.70
N ASP A 406 18.87 -13.41 -20.50
CA ASP A 406 19.81 -14.43 -20.03
C ASP A 406 19.12 -15.80 -19.84
N SER A 407 17.90 -15.83 -19.28
CA SER A 407 17.15 -17.10 -19.13
C SER A 407 16.70 -17.65 -20.48
N TYR A 408 16.24 -16.79 -21.38
CA TYR A 408 15.86 -17.14 -22.74
C TYR A 408 17.02 -17.78 -23.51
N LYS A 409 18.19 -17.14 -23.47
CA LYS A 409 19.40 -17.70 -24.05
C LYS A 409 19.78 -19.04 -23.41
N SER A 410 19.76 -19.11 -22.09
CA SER A 410 20.13 -20.33 -21.37
C SER A 410 19.19 -21.49 -21.70
N SER A 411 17.90 -21.23 -21.89
CA SER A 411 16.90 -22.23 -22.27
C SER A 411 17.19 -22.80 -23.65
N PHE A 412 17.41 -21.92 -24.65
CA PHE A 412 17.74 -22.35 -26.01
C PHE A 412 19.06 -23.16 -26.08
N ASP A 413 20.09 -22.75 -25.33
CA ASP A 413 21.36 -23.48 -25.27
C ASP A 413 21.19 -24.90 -24.66
N GLN A 414 20.20 -25.09 -23.77
CA GLN A 414 19.91 -26.35 -23.10
C GLN A 414 18.91 -27.24 -23.86
N ALA A 415 18.16 -26.67 -24.81
CA ALA A 415 17.21 -27.40 -25.64
C ALA A 415 17.88 -28.56 -26.41
N THR A 416 17.11 -29.54 -26.87
CA THR A 416 17.68 -30.63 -27.66
C THR A 416 18.15 -30.13 -29.02
N GLU A 417 19.05 -30.87 -29.68
CA GLU A 417 19.47 -30.51 -31.04
C GLU A 417 18.30 -30.55 -32.04
N GLU A 418 17.32 -31.41 -31.80
CA GLU A 418 16.10 -31.51 -32.59
C GLU A 418 15.22 -30.27 -32.40
N ASP A 419 14.96 -29.87 -31.15
CA ASP A 419 14.17 -28.67 -30.84
C ASP A 419 14.81 -27.42 -31.43
N ARG A 420 16.13 -27.26 -31.30
CA ARG A 420 16.84 -26.13 -31.93
C ARG A 420 16.68 -26.15 -33.44
N LYS A 421 16.84 -27.29 -34.11
CA LYS A 421 16.70 -27.38 -35.57
C LYS A 421 15.29 -27.03 -36.05
N ASN A 422 14.26 -27.37 -35.27
CA ASN A 422 12.87 -27.08 -35.60
C ASN A 422 12.51 -25.59 -35.41
N GLN A 423 13.25 -24.87 -34.56
CA GLN A 423 12.96 -23.48 -34.18
C GLN A 423 13.90 -22.44 -34.83
N GLY A 424 15.00 -22.87 -35.47
CA GLY A 424 15.93 -22.01 -36.20
C GLY A 424 17.41 -22.18 -35.78
N LEU A 425 18.35 -21.62 -36.56
CA LEU A 425 19.79 -21.76 -36.28
C LEU A 425 20.30 -20.92 -35.10
N GLY A 426 19.44 -20.09 -34.51
CA GLY A 426 19.77 -19.19 -33.40
C GLY A 426 18.56 -18.41 -32.93
N ILE A 427 18.78 -17.55 -31.95
CA ILE A 427 17.76 -16.71 -31.31
C ILE A 427 18.28 -15.28 -31.17
N THR A 428 17.36 -14.33 -31.08
CA THR A 428 17.67 -12.94 -30.73
C THR A 428 16.73 -12.48 -29.61
N LEU A 429 17.21 -11.62 -28.72
CA LEU A 429 16.38 -10.90 -27.77
C LEU A 429 17.08 -9.62 -27.36
N SER A 430 16.40 -8.49 -27.50
CA SER A 430 16.92 -7.16 -27.19
C SER A 430 16.29 -6.62 -25.93
N VAL A 431 17.08 -5.93 -25.10
CA VAL A 431 16.61 -5.12 -23.97
C VAL A 431 16.92 -3.67 -24.30
N ILE A 432 15.88 -2.88 -24.56
CA ILE A 432 15.95 -1.51 -25.09
C ILE A 432 15.54 -0.49 -24.02
#